data_AF-A0A0C9Z3G1-F1
#
_entry.id   AF-A0A0C9Z3G1-F1
#
_cell.length_a   1.000
_cell.length_b   1.000
_cell.length_c   1.000
_cell.angle_alpha   90.00
_cell.angle_beta   90.00
_cell.angle_gamma   90.00
#
_symmetry.space_group_name_H-M   'P 1'
#
loop_
_entity.id
_entity.type
_entity.pdbx_description
1 polymer ?
#
loop_
_entity_poly.entity_id
_entity_poly.type
_entity_poly.pdbx_seq_one_letter_code
_entity_poly.pdbx_strand_id
1 'polypeptide(L)'
;DEIITLRRRALYCTPTEHPNYSSAAVSLADVLSERFEKEGERGDLDEMIPIRRAALEMSTRGHGEHLESLVNLVNCLDQRFRLDKTMEDMTEIITLRRTLLELTPSGHPRRFAHLCDLANILDQRFKKA
;
A
#
# COMPACT_ATOMS: atom_id res chain seq x y z
N ASP A 1 -10.25 18.07 -6.80
CA ASP A 1 -9.29 18.23 -7.90
C ASP A 1 -8.13 19.18 -7.65
N GLU A 2 -8.34 20.45 -7.28
CA GLU A 2 -7.21 21.39 -7.09
C GLU A 2 -6.17 20.92 -6.05
N ILE A 3 -6.63 20.37 -4.91
CA ILE A 3 -5.74 19.80 -3.88
C ILE A 3 -4.88 18.67 -4.44
N ILE A 4 -5.45 17.77 -5.26
CA ILE A 4 -4.72 16.66 -5.88
C ILE A 4 -3.65 17.22 -6.82
N THR A 5 -4.00 18.20 -7.66
CA THR A 5 -3.05 18.86 -8.56
C THR A 5 -1.88 19.51 -7.79
N LEU A 6 -2.17 20.21 -6.69
CA LEU A 6 -1.14 20.83 -5.85
C LEU A 6 -0.24 19.78 -5.18
N ARG A 7 -0.81 18.68 -4.66
CA ARG A 7 -0.04 17.59 -4.04
C ARG A 7 0.80 16.80 -5.05
N ARG A 8 0.29 16.57 -6.27
CA ARG A 8 1.07 16.02 -7.40
C ARG A 8 2.26 16.89 -7.72
N ARG A 9 2.05 18.21 -7.84
CA ARG A 9 3.14 19.15 -8.12
C ARG A 9 4.17 19.20 -6.98
N ALA A 10 3.72 19.17 -5.73
CA ALA A 10 4.62 19.11 -4.58
C ALA A 10 5.50 17.85 -4.61
N LEU A 11 4.92 16.68 -4.87
CA LEU A 11 5.68 15.43 -5.00
C LEU A 11 6.65 15.48 -6.19
N TYR A 12 6.20 15.98 -7.35
CA TYR A 12 7.05 16.14 -8.54
C TYR A 12 8.26 17.04 -8.30
N CYS A 13 8.10 18.10 -7.51
CA CYS A 13 9.18 19.02 -7.17
C CYS A 13 10.09 18.53 -6.02
N THR A 14 9.81 17.36 -5.44
CA THR A 14 10.56 16.81 -4.30
C THR A 14 11.31 15.55 -4.77
N PRO A 15 12.65 15.60 -4.90
CA PRO A 15 13.44 14.41 -5.22
C PRO A 15 13.29 13.30 -4.16
N THR A 16 13.49 12.05 -4.55
CA THR A 16 13.37 10.87 -3.68
C THR A 16 14.29 10.91 -2.47
N GLU A 17 15.46 11.54 -2.59
CA GLU A 17 16.45 11.67 -1.51
C GLU A 17 16.12 12.80 -0.54
N HIS A 18 15.13 13.64 -0.85
CA HIS A 18 14.79 14.79 -0.04
C HIS A 18 14.01 14.37 1.22
N PRO A 19 14.31 14.93 2.41
CA PRO A 19 13.62 14.56 3.67
C PRO A 19 12.09 14.67 3.62
N ASN A 20 11.57 15.61 2.82
CA ASN A 20 10.13 15.82 2.67
C ASN A 20 9.45 14.88 1.65
N TYR A 21 10.20 14.03 0.94
CA TYR A 21 9.62 13.14 -0.08
C TYR A 21 8.53 12.26 0.50
N SER A 22 8.82 11.59 1.62
CA SER A 22 7.87 10.72 2.31
C SER A 22 6.59 11.47 2.68
N SER A 23 6.71 12.68 3.24
CA SER A 23 5.56 13.51 3.60
C SER A 23 4.73 13.92 2.38
N ALA A 24 5.37 14.32 1.28
CA ALA A 24 4.70 14.66 0.03
C ALA A 24 3.98 13.44 -0.59
N ALA A 25 4.61 12.27 -0.54
CA ALA A 25 4.07 11.01 -1.05
C ALA A 25 2.84 10.55 -0.25
N VAL A 26 2.94 10.52 1.08
CA VAL A 26 1.81 10.20 1.97
C VAL A 26 0.66 11.17 1.76
N SER A 27 0.96 12.47 1.73
CA SER A 27 -0.02 13.52 1.49
C SER A 27 -0.78 13.31 0.17
N LEU A 28 -0.11 13.06 -0.96
CA LEU A 28 -0.80 12.78 -2.21
C LEU A 28 -1.64 11.50 -2.14
N ALA A 29 -1.06 10.43 -1.60
CA ALA A 29 -1.72 9.14 -1.53
C ALA A 29 -2.98 9.14 -0.64
N ASP A 30 -3.02 9.96 0.42
CA ASP A 30 -4.20 10.07 1.29
C ASP A 30 -5.38 10.71 0.56
N VAL A 31 -5.15 11.79 -0.21
CA VAL A 31 -6.23 12.46 -0.96
C VAL A 31 -6.70 11.61 -2.13
N LEU A 32 -5.80 10.87 -2.78
CA LEU A 32 -6.17 9.88 -3.79
C LEU A 32 -7.01 8.74 -3.18
N SER A 33 -6.67 8.29 -1.97
CA SER A 33 -7.43 7.25 -1.27
C SER A 33 -8.83 7.74 -0.91
N GLU A 34 -8.97 8.94 -0.35
CA GLU A 34 -10.27 9.55 -0.05
C GLU A 34 -11.15 9.69 -1.30
N ARG A 35 -10.55 10.12 -2.42
CA ARG A 35 -11.27 10.23 -3.69
C ARG A 35 -11.68 8.86 -4.22
N PHE A 36 -10.77 7.88 -4.21
CA PHE A 36 -11.08 6.52 -4.63
C PHE A 36 -12.22 5.90 -3.81
N GLU A 37 -12.22 6.09 -2.49
CA GLU A 37 -13.29 5.60 -1.62
C GLU A 37 -14.65 6.22 -1.95
N LYS A 38 -14.66 7.49 -2.35
CA LYS A 38 -15.88 8.23 -2.66
C LYS A 38 -16.39 7.97 -4.08
N GLU A 39 -15.48 7.92 -5.05
CA GLU A 39 -15.81 7.98 -6.48
C GLU A 39 -15.50 6.68 -7.22
N GLY A 40 -14.67 5.79 -6.65
CA GLY A 40 -14.28 4.53 -7.28
C GLY A 40 -13.36 4.69 -8.49
N GLU A 41 -12.72 5.85 -8.63
CA GLU A 41 -11.89 6.20 -9.78
C GLU A 41 -10.62 5.35 -9.82
N ARG A 42 -10.59 4.34 -10.71
CA ARG A 42 -9.45 3.42 -10.87
C ARG A 42 -8.12 4.15 -11.08
N GLY A 43 -8.13 5.28 -11.78
CA GLY A 43 -6.92 6.07 -12.03
C GLY A 43 -6.21 6.52 -10.75
N ASP A 44 -6.96 6.80 -9.69
CA ASP A 44 -6.39 7.18 -8.39
C ASP A 44 -5.67 6.00 -7.74
N LEU A 45 -6.24 4.79 -7.86
CA LEU A 45 -5.64 3.56 -7.35
C LEU A 45 -4.35 3.20 -8.09
N ASP A 46 -4.36 3.33 -9.42
CA ASP A 46 -3.18 3.06 -10.25
C ASP A 46 -2.05 4.06 -9.99
N GLU A 47 -2.38 5.31 -9.60
CA GLU A 47 -1.40 6.31 -9.18
C GLU A 47 -0.89 6.08 -7.74
N MET A 48 -1.77 5.67 -6.81
CA MET A 48 -1.41 5.42 -5.41
C MET A 48 -0.37 4.32 -5.24
N ILE A 49 -0.47 3.23 -6.00
CA ILE A 49 0.39 2.05 -5.85
C ILE A 49 1.89 2.39 -6.01
N PRO A 50 2.36 3.03 -7.11
CA PRO A 50 3.77 3.39 -7.23
C PRO A 50 4.22 4.39 -6.15
N ILE A 51 3.35 5.32 -5.72
CA ILE A 51 3.67 6.26 -4.63
C ILE A 51 3.90 5.52 -3.32
N ARG A 52 3.02 4.57 -2.97
CA ARG A 52 3.14 3.77 -1.74
C ARG A 52 4.35 2.82 -1.80
N ARG A 53 4.71 2.30 -2.98
CA ARG A 53 5.95 1.52 -3.17
C ARG A 53 7.20 2.38 -2.90
N ALA A 54 7.28 3.57 -3.49
CA ALA A 54 8.39 4.49 -3.25
C ALA A 54 8.50 4.88 -1.77
N ALA A 55 7.37 5.17 -1.11
CA ALA A 55 7.36 5.45 0.33
C ALA A 55 7.88 4.26 1.16
N LEU A 56 7.49 3.03 0.79
CA LEU A 56 7.96 1.81 1.46
C LEU A 56 9.48 1.62 1.29
N GLU A 57 10.03 1.86 0.11
CA GLU A 57 11.48 1.75 -0.15
C GLU A 57 12.31 2.73 0.67
N MET A 58 11.76 3.92 0.93
CA MET A 58 12.41 4.96 1.73
C MET A 58 12.30 4.74 3.25
N SER A 59 11.31 3.95 3.69
CA SER A 59 11.10 3.69 5.11
C SER A 59 12.17 2.77 5.70
N THR A 60 12.75 3.15 6.84
CA THR A 60 13.76 2.33 7.52
C THR A 60 13.11 1.08 8.12
N ARG A 61 13.61 -0.11 7.74
CA ARG A 61 13.09 -1.40 8.22
C ARG A 61 13.05 -1.44 9.76
N GLY A 62 11.93 -1.93 10.30
CA GLY A 62 11.74 -2.12 11.74
C GLY A 62 11.16 -0.91 12.50
N HIS A 63 10.98 0.24 11.84
CA HIS A 63 10.25 1.38 12.40
C HIS A 63 8.74 1.30 12.15
N GLY A 64 7.94 1.97 12.97
CA GLY A 64 6.48 1.99 12.85
C GLY A 64 5.98 2.45 11.47
N GLU A 65 6.67 3.43 10.89
CA GLU A 65 6.38 3.96 9.54
C GLU A 65 6.55 2.91 8.43
N HIS A 66 7.48 1.96 8.60
CA HIS A 66 7.68 0.86 7.64
C HIS A 66 6.50 -0.12 7.67
N LEU A 67 6.03 -0.48 8.87
CA LEU A 67 4.84 -1.33 9.03
C LEU A 67 3.58 -0.67 8.44
N GLU A 68 3.42 0.63 8.67
CA GLU A 68 2.29 1.39 8.10
C GLU A 68 2.36 1.45 6.57
N SER A 69 3.54 1.71 6.01
CA SER A 69 3.76 1.72 4.56
C SER A 69 3.44 0.37 3.92
N LEU A 70 3.82 -0.73 4.57
CA LEU A 70 3.48 -2.10 4.14
C LEU A 70 1.96 -2.31 4.12
N VAL A 71 1.26 -1.96 5.20
CA VAL A 71 -0.20 -2.11 5.29
C VAL A 71 -0.91 -1.30 4.21
N ASN A 72 -0.49 -0.06 3.99
CA ASN A 72 -1.11 0.82 3.02
C ASN A 72 -0.92 0.31 1.57
N LEU A 73 0.28 -0.19 1.23
CA LEU A 73 0.52 -0.79 -0.07
C LEU A 73 -0.32 -2.07 -0.28
N VAL A 74 -0.39 -2.94 0.73
CA VAL A 74 -1.23 -4.15 0.69
C VAL A 74 -2.70 -3.80 0.44
N ASN A 75 -3.22 -2.77 1.11
CA ASN A 75 -4.61 -2.34 0.94
C ASN A 75 -4.90 -1.87 -0.50
N CYS A 76 -3.98 -1.10 -1.09
CA CYS A 76 -4.11 -0.65 -2.48
C CYS A 76 -4.09 -1.84 -3.46
N LEU A 77 -3.16 -2.78 -3.27
CA LEU A 77 -3.06 -3.97 -4.11
C LEU A 77 -4.29 -4.87 -3.94
N ASP A 78 -4.82 -5.02 -2.72
CA ASP A 78 -6.05 -5.78 -2.47
C ASP A 78 -7.26 -5.13 -3.17
N GLN A 79 -7.35 -3.80 -3.16
CA GLN A 79 -8.38 -3.07 -3.91
C GLN A 79 -8.25 -3.35 -5.41
N ARG A 80 -7.04 -3.26 -5.97
CA ARG A 80 -6.82 -3.47 -7.41
C ARG A 80 -7.05 -4.92 -7.79
N PHE A 81 -6.57 -5.86 -6.98
CA PHE A 81 -6.84 -7.28 -7.16
C PHE A 81 -8.34 -7.61 -7.13
N ARG A 82 -9.14 -6.92 -6.30
CA ARG A 82 -10.60 -7.10 -6.31
C ARG A 82 -11.23 -6.68 -7.63
N LEU A 83 -10.68 -5.67 -8.30
CA LEU A 83 -11.14 -5.19 -9.61
C LEU A 83 -10.63 -6.08 -10.75
N ASP A 84 -9.32 -6.30 -10.82
CA ASP A 84 -8.66 -6.87 -12.00
C ASP A 84 -8.36 -8.37 -11.89
N LYS A 85 -8.39 -8.92 -10.67
CA LYS A 85 -8.14 -10.35 -10.38
C LYS A 85 -6.78 -10.88 -10.88
N THR A 86 -5.79 -9.99 -11.04
CA THR A 86 -4.46 -10.28 -11.57
C THR A 86 -3.65 -11.18 -10.63
N MET A 87 -2.85 -12.09 -11.21
CA MET A 87 -1.96 -12.97 -10.43
C MET A 87 -0.71 -12.24 -9.91
N GLU A 88 -0.34 -11.13 -10.56
CA GLU A 88 0.77 -10.27 -10.14
C GLU A 88 0.46 -9.62 -8.79
N ASP A 89 -0.67 -8.91 -8.67
CA ASP A 89 -1.09 -8.27 -7.41
C ASP A 89 -1.23 -9.31 -6.29
N MET A 90 -1.84 -10.46 -6.57
CA MET A 90 -1.97 -11.55 -5.60
C MET A 90 -0.60 -12.02 -5.07
N THR A 91 0.38 -12.17 -5.96
CA THR A 91 1.73 -12.63 -5.60
C THR A 91 2.45 -11.59 -4.74
N GLU A 92 2.30 -10.31 -5.07
CA GLU A 92 2.86 -9.21 -4.29
C GLU A 92 2.19 -9.10 -2.91
N ILE A 93 0.86 -9.17 -2.84
CA ILE A 93 0.10 -9.18 -1.57
C ILE A 93 0.60 -10.28 -0.64
N ILE A 94 0.77 -11.52 -1.15
CA ILE A 94 1.29 -12.65 -0.36
C ILE A 94 2.68 -12.33 0.19
N THR A 95 3.54 -11.74 -0.63
CA THR A 95 4.91 -11.38 -0.24
C THR A 95 4.91 -10.34 0.87
N LEU A 96 4.15 -9.25 0.70
CA LEU A 96 4.07 -8.17 1.68
C LEU A 96 3.42 -8.62 3.00
N ARG A 97 2.40 -9.48 2.94
CA ARG A 97 1.75 -10.04 4.14
C ARG A 97 2.69 -10.96 4.93
N ARG A 98 3.58 -11.69 4.26
CA ARG A 98 4.65 -12.45 4.95
C ARG A 98 5.63 -11.52 5.65
N THR A 99 6.07 -10.46 4.99
CA THR A 99 6.93 -9.43 5.60
C THR A 99 6.26 -8.80 6.83
N LEU A 100 4.97 -8.47 6.76
CA LEU A 100 4.22 -7.97 7.92
C LEU A 100 4.22 -8.96 9.10
N LEU A 101 4.12 -10.26 8.85
CA LEU A 101 4.17 -11.29 9.89
C LEU A 101 5.55 -11.51 10.49
N GLU A 102 6.61 -11.29 9.72
CA GLU A 102 7.99 -11.30 10.22
C GLU A 102 8.22 -10.13 11.19
N LEU A 103 7.60 -8.98 10.91
CA LEU A 103 7.74 -7.75 11.70
C LEU A 103 6.75 -7.63 12.87
N THR A 104 5.73 -8.49 12.96
CA THR A 104 4.71 -8.44 14.03
C THR A 104 4.82 -9.65 14.96
N PRO A 105 5.49 -9.57 16.12
CA PRO A 105 5.71 -10.72 17.00
C PRO A 105 4.41 -11.32 17.58
N SER A 106 4.48 -12.51 18.16
CA SER A 106 3.32 -13.31 18.62
C SER A 106 2.37 -12.58 19.58
N GLY A 107 2.84 -11.62 20.37
CA GLY A 107 2.02 -10.79 21.27
C GLY A 107 1.43 -9.52 20.64
N HIS A 108 1.71 -9.23 19.36
CA HIS A 108 1.25 -8.02 18.73
C HIS A 108 -0.27 -8.06 18.45
N PRO A 109 -1.06 -7.04 18.84
CA PRO A 109 -2.52 -7.05 18.71
C PRO A 109 -3.04 -7.30 17.30
N ARG A 110 -2.29 -6.85 16.27
CA ARG A 110 -2.68 -7.00 14.86
C ARG A 110 -2.19 -8.29 14.19
N ARG A 111 -1.38 -9.12 14.86
CA ARG A 111 -0.80 -10.33 14.23
C ARG A 111 -1.87 -11.31 13.76
N PHE A 112 -2.93 -11.49 14.55
CA PHE A 112 -4.05 -12.36 14.20
C PHE A 112 -4.69 -11.95 12.87
N ALA A 113 -4.95 -10.65 12.67
CA ALA A 113 -5.53 -10.15 11.43
C ALA A 113 -4.62 -10.44 10.22
N HIS A 114 -3.31 -10.19 10.34
CA HIS A 114 -2.36 -10.48 9.26
C HIS A 114 -2.29 -11.97 8.91
N LEU A 115 -2.42 -12.88 9.90
CA LEU A 115 -2.49 -14.32 9.66
C LEU A 115 -3.76 -14.71 8.89
N CYS A 116 -4.93 -14.22 9.33
CA CYS A 116 -6.20 -14.49 8.67
C CYS A 116 -6.19 -14.02 7.22
N ASP A 117 -5.71 -12.80 6.97
CA ASP A 117 -5.67 -12.26 5.63
C ASP A 117 -4.71 -13.03 4.71
N LEU A 118 -3.54 -13.44 5.22
CA LEU A 118 -2.60 -14.28 4.47
C LEU A 118 -3.22 -15.64 4.12
N ALA A 119 -3.93 -16.26 5.07
CA ALA A 119 -4.63 -17.52 4.82
C ALA A 119 -5.70 -17.35 3.73
N ASN A 120 -6.47 -16.26 3.78
CA ASN A 120 -7.53 -15.97 2.80
C ASN A 120 -6.97 -15.81 1.37
N ILE A 121 -5.88 -15.07 1.19
CA ILE A 121 -5.30 -14.88 -0.15
C ILE A 121 -4.61 -16.15 -0.67
N LEU A 122 -4.03 -16.97 0.22
CA LEU A 122 -3.46 -18.28 -0.15
C LEU A 122 -4.53 -19.28 -0.56
N ASP A 123 -5.67 -19.32 0.13
CA ASP A 123 -6.82 -20.14 -0.24
C ASP A 123 -7.38 -19.72 -1.61
N GLN A 124 -7.51 -18.42 -1.86
CA GLN A 124 -7.90 -17.90 -3.18
C GLN A 124 -6.90 -18.29 -4.27
N ARG A 125 -5.60 -18.27 -3.98
CA ARG A 125 -4.55 -18.73 -4.91
C ARG A 125 -4.68 -20.21 -5.22
N PHE A 126 -4.89 -21.04 -4.20
CA PHE A 126 -5.06 -22.48 -4.35
C PHE A 126 -6.27 -22.82 -5.21
N LYS A 127 -7.40 -22.11 -5.03
CA LYS A 127 -8.63 -22.30 -5.83
C LYS A 127 -8.50 -21.89 -7.30
N LYS A 128 -7.51 -21.06 -7.64
CA LYS A 128 -7.23 -20.62 -9.01
C LYS A 128 -6.15 -21.45 -9.71
N ALA A 129 -5.45 -22.33 -9.00
CA ALA A 129 -4.44 -23.25 -9.54
C ALA A 129 -5.12 -24.50 -10.10
#